data_AF-A0A8J6B7N7-F1
#
_entry.id   AF-A0A8J6B7N7-F1
#
_cell.length_a   1.000
_cell.length_b   1.000
_cell.length_c   1.000
_cell.angle_alpha   90.00
_cell.angle_beta   90.00
_cell.angle_gamma   90.00
#
_symmetry.space_group_name_H-M   'P 1'
#
loop_
_entity.id
_entity.type
_entity.pdbx_description
1 polymer ?
#
loop_
_entity_poly.entity_id
_entity_poly.type
_entity_poly.pdbx_seq_one_letter_code
_entity_poly.pdbx_strand_id
1 'polypeptide(L)'
;MGDYVHMNKLTCRYVSQWDFQGASLQELSFKAGDCFQPLDVSGDWWLVERLRADGSRTGKTGYVPYNYMVEEGTLEEQPWFFGELSRTEAVNLLLRRGNATGSFLVRVSDKQGFMYALSVRSGDTVKHFKILQQDGGEYHLGLSNYFADLNKLIEFYKVKTVATDLLLTSPCQKVSGH
;
A
#
# COMPACT_ATOMS: atom_id res chain seq x y z
N MET A 1 -35.41 3.86 10.99
CA MET A 1 -34.77 2.81 10.18
C MET A 1 -34.37 3.43 8.86
N GLY A 2 -33.11 3.85 8.72
CA GLY A 2 -32.59 4.37 7.47
C GLY A 2 -31.50 3.43 6.99
N ASP A 3 -31.86 2.54 6.07
CA ASP A 3 -30.90 1.72 5.33
C ASP A 3 -30.22 2.63 4.30
N TYR A 4 -29.09 3.21 4.69
CA TYR A 4 -28.25 4.00 3.80
C TYR A 4 -26.88 3.33 3.67
N VAL A 5 -26.56 2.98 2.41
CA VAL A 5 -25.24 2.69 1.83
C VAL A 5 -24.69 1.28 2.06
N HIS A 6 -25.15 0.32 1.24
CA HIS A 6 -24.36 -0.86 0.82
C HIS A 6 -24.33 -1.03 -0.71
N MET A 7 -24.62 0.03 -1.47
CA MET A 7 -24.56 0.00 -2.93
C MET A 7 -23.18 0.48 -3.42
N ASN A 8 -22.54 -0.39 -4.21
CA ASN A 8 -21.34 -0.18 -5.06
C ASN A 8 -19.93 -0.53 -4.54
N LYS A 9 -19.75 -1.54 -3.68
CA LYS A 9 -18.41 -2.18 -3.55
C LYS A 9 -18.05 -3.11 -4.72
N LEU A 10 -19.05 -3.57 -5.49
CA LEU A 10 -18.87 -4.52 -6.59
C LEU A 10 -18.36 -3.90 -7.90
N THR A 11 -18.13 -2.59 -7.97
CA THR A 11 -17.57 -1.92 -9.15
C THR A 11 -16.08 -1.65 -9.03
N CYS A 12 -15.52 -1.74 -7.83
CA CYS A 12 -14.10 -1.51 -7.58
C CYS A 12 -13.29 -2.74 -7.98
N ARG A 13 -12.15 -2.53 -8.66
CA ARG A 13 -11.20 -3.60 -8.99
C ARG A 13 -10.24 -3.79 -7.83
N TYR A 14 -9.75 -5.01 -7.66
CA TYR A 14 -8.77 -5.33 -6.62
C TYR A 14 -7.53 -5.94 -7.24
N VAL A 15 -6.37 -5.65 -6.69
CA VAL A 15 -5.06 -6.15 -7.11
C VAL A 15 -4.48 -6.99 -5.98
N SER A 16 -3.91 -8.15 -6.31
CA SER A 16 -3.23 -9.00 -5.33
C SER A 16 -1.87 -8.41 -4.93
N GLN A 17 -1.58 -8.33 -3.63
CA GLN A 17 -0.26 -7.87 -3.15
C GLN A 17 0.80 -8.98 -3.10
N TRP A 18 0.37 -10.24 -3.04
CA TRP A 18 1.27 -11.39 -2.92
C TRP A 18 0.83 -12.53 -3.83
N ASP A 19 1.75 -13.46 -4.07
CA ASP A 19 1.48 -14.72 -4.73
C ASP A 19 0.63 -15.61 -3.81
N PHE A 20 -0.34 -16.31 -4.37
CA PHE A 20 -1.17 -17.27 -3.65
C PHE A 20 -1.33 -18.56 -4.45
N GLN A 21 -1.14 -19.68 -3.76
CA GLN A 21 -1.35 -21.01 -4.31
C GLN A 21 -2.57 -21.63 -3.62
N GLY A 22 -3.67 -21.75 -4.37
CA GLY A 22 -4.90 -22.35 -3.88
C GLY A 22 -4.69 -23.81 -3.48
N ALA A 23 -5.28 -24.20 -2.37
CA ALA A 23 -5.23 -25.55 -1.83
C ALA A 23 -6.32 -26.48 -2.42
N SER A 24 -7.33 -25.90 -3.08
CA SER A 24 -8.47 -26.64 -3.63
C SER A 24 -8.88 -26.13 -5.02
N LEU A 25 -9.73 -26.89 -5.71
CA LEU A 25 -10.28 -26.50 -7.03
C LEU A 25 -11.22 -25.29 -6.96
N GLN A 26 -11.71 -24.94 -5.77
CA GLN A 26 -12.57 -23.77 -5.57
C GLN A 26 -11.75 -22.49 -5.37
N GLU A 27 -10.46 -22.62 -5.05
CA GLU A 27 -9.55 -21.50 -4.81
C GLU A 27 -8.80 -21.12 -6.09
N LEU A 28 -8.69 -19.81 -6.32
CA LEU A 28 -8.03 -19.28 -7.49
C LEU A 28 -6.57 -18.99 -7.14
N SER A 29 -5.62 -19.70 -7.75
CA SER A 29 -4.19 -19.40 -7.59
C SER A 29 -3.77 -18.20 -8.44
N PHE A 30 -2.95 -17.30 -7.90
CA PHE A 30 -2.58 -16.03 -8.55
C PHE A 30 -1.16 -15.56 -8.22
N LYS A 31 -0.68 -14.60 -9.02
CA LYS A 31 0.57 -13.87 -8.77
C LYS A 31 0.27 -12.48 -8.23
N ALA A 32 1.22 -11.89 -7.50
CA ALA A 32 1.15 -10.49 -7.12
C ALA A 32 0.97 -9.61 -8.36
N GLY A 33 0.01 -8.69 -8.32
CA GLY A 33 -0.35 -7.82 -9.44
C GLY A 33 -1.51 -8.35 -10.31
N ASP A 34 -2.02 -9.55 -10.07
CA ASP A 34 -3.24 -10.02 -10.75
C ASP A 34 -4.45 -9.17 -10.31
N CYS A 35 -5.31 -8.80 -11.26
CA CYS A 35 -6.51 -7.99 -11.00
C CYS A 35 -7.78 -8.86 -10.91
N PHE A 36 -8.69 -8.45 -10.03
CA PHE A 36 -9.91 -9.19 -9.70
C PHE A 36 -11.13 -8.27 -9.61
N GLN A 37 -12.26 -8.81 -10.05
CA GLN A 37 -13.58 -8.24 -9.79
C GLN A 37 -14.22 -8.99 -8.62
N PRO A 38 -14.58 -8.33 -7.50
CA PRO A 38 -15.32 -8.97 -6.43
C PRO A 38 -16.72 -9.37 -6.91
N LEU A 39 -17.14 -10.58 -6.53
CA LEU A 39 -18.48 -11.09 -6.74
C LEU A 39 -19.22 -11.28 -5.41
N ASP A 40 -18.52 -11.78 -4.39
CA ASP A 40 -18.99 -11.86 -3.00
C ASP A 40 -17.82 -11.59 -2.05
N VAL A 41 -17.98 -10.62 -1.15
CA VAL A 41 -16.96 -10.18 -0.19
C VAL A 41 -17.37 -10.46 1.26
N SER A 42 -18.28 -11.43 1.45
CA SER A 42 -18.78 -11.83 2.75
C SER A 42 -17.78 -12.74 3.46
N GLY A 43 -17.02 -12.17 4.41
CA GLY A 43 -16.07 -12.91 5.25
C GLY A 43 -14.62 -12.86 4.75
N ASP A 44 -13.81 -13.83 5.19
CA ASP A 44 -12.35 -13.82 4.97
C ASP A 44 -11.92 -14.42 3.62
N TRP A 45 -12.83 -15.09 2.93
CA TRP A 45 -12.60 -15.72 1.63
C TRP A 45 -13.58 -15.14 0.62
N TRP A 46 -13.07 -14.30 -0.28
CA TRP A 46 -13.87 -13.58 -1.25
C TRP A 46 -14.03 -14.41 -2.52
N LEU A 47 -15.25 -14.47 -3.04
CA LEU A 47 -15.49 -14.97 -4.39
C LEU A 47 -15.19 -13.85 -5.37
N VAL A 48 -14.28 -14.11 -6.30
CA VAL A 48 -13.85 -13.12 -7.30
C VAL A 48 -13.87 -13.70 -8.70
N GLU A 49 -13.83 -12.83 -9.70
CA GLU A 49 -13.48 -13.16 -11.08
C GLU A 49 -12.12 -12.55 -11.44
N ARG A 50 -11.22 -13.33 -12.04
CA ARG A 50 -9.96 -12.80 -12.58
C ARG A 50 -10.24 -11.90 -13.78
N LEU A 51 -9.57 -10.76 -13.82
CA LEU A 51 -9.54 -9.87 -14.97
C LEU A 51 -8.28 -10.08 -15.80
N ARG A 52 -8.34 -9.73 -17.09
CA ARG A 52 -7.13 -9.60 -17.93
C ARG A 52 -6.44 -8.27 -17.62
N ALA A 53 -5.21 -8.10 -18.11
CA ALA A 53 -4.44 -6.87 -17.97
C ALA A 53 -5.13 -5.63 -18.57
N ASP A 54 -5.98 -5.83 -19.59
CA ASP A 54 -6.82 -4.77 -20.19
C ASP A 54 -8.11 -4.49 -19.40
N GLY A 55 -8.31 -5.15 -18.26
CA GLY A 55 -9.52 -5.06 -17.44
C GLY A 55 -10.70 -5.89 -17.94
N SER A 56 -10.57 -6.62 -19.05
CA SER A 56 -11.67 -7.45 -19.56
C SER A 56 -11.93 -8.69 -18.70
N ARG A 57 -13.21 -9.07 -18.62
CA ARG A 57 -13.69 -10.24 -17.89
C ARG A 57 -13.18 -11.54 -18.51
N THR A 58 -12.66 -12.44 -17.68
CA THR A 58 -12.16 -13.75 -18.15
C THR A 58 -13.20 -14.87 -18.03
N GLY A 59 -14.21 -14.68 -17.18
CA GLY A 59 -15.14 -15.72 -16.74
C GLY A 59 -14.54 -16.70 -15.72
N LYS A 60 -13.26 -16.58 -15.36
CA LYS A 60 -12.62 -17.48 -14.40
C LYS A 60 -12.87 -16.98 -12.98
N THR A 61 -13.68 -17.73 -12.23
CA THR A 61 -14.07 -17.41 -10.86
C THR A 61 -13.47 -18.38 -9.85
N GLY A 62 -13.38 -17.96 -8.59
CA GLY A 62 -12.91 -18.77 -7.47
C GLY A 62 -12.71 -17.95 -6.20
N TYR A 63 -12.47 -18.63 -5.09
CA TYR A 63 -12.22 -18.02 -3.80
C TYR A 63 -10.77 -17.57 -3.66
N VAL A 64 -10.58 -16.42 -3.02
CA VAL A 64 -9.28 -15.85 -2.67
C VAL A 64 -9.32 -15.29 -1.25
N PRO A 65 -8.19 -15.29 -0.52
CA PRO A 65 -8.14 -14.72 0.81
C PRO A 65 -8.20 -13.18 0.75
N TYR A 66 -9.08 -12.57 1.55
CA TYR A 66 -9.33 -11.12 1.49
C TYR A 66 -8.07 -10.29 1.79
N ASN A 67 -7.23 -10.77 2.69
CA ASN A 67 -6.03 -10.06 3.15
C ASN A 67 -4.95 -9.97 2.06
N TYR A 68 -5.13 -10.61 0.91
CA TYR A 68 -4.26 -10.48 -0.26
C TYR A 68 -4.77 -9.42 -1.24
N MET A 69 -6.02 -8.99 -1.11
CA MET A 69 -6.73 -8.13 -2.05
C MET A 69 -6.67 -6.69 -1.60
N VAL A 70 -6.29 -5.81 -2.52
CA VAL A 70 -6.29 -4.37 -2.27
C VAL A 70 -6.99 -3.64 -3.40
N GLU A 71 -7.83 -2.69 -3.03
CA GLU A 71 -8.60 -1.90 -3.98
C GLU A 71 -7.66 -1.09 -4.89
N GLU A 72 -7.86 -1.21 -6.19
CA GLU A 72 -7.06 -0.53 -7.20
C GLU A 72 -7.25 1.00 -7.11
N GLY A 73 -6.17 1.76 -7.28
CA GLY A 73 -6.16 3.21 -7.19
C GLY A 73 -6.14 3.75 -5.76
N THR A 74 -6.06 2.88 -4.75
CA THR A 74 -5.91 3.28 -3.34
C THR A 74 -4.45 3.41 -2.92
N LEU A 75 -4.21 3.99 -1.73
CA LEU A 75 -2.86 4.08 -1.18
C LEU A 75 -2.32 2.70 -0.80
N GLU A 76 -3.21 1.81 -0.37
CA GLU A 76 -2.92 0.44 0.00
C GLU A 76 -2.22 -0.30 -1.14
N GLU A 77 -2.57 -0.01 -2.40
CA GLU A 77 -1.96 -0.61 -3.58
C GLU A 77 -0.47 -0.26 -3.70
N GLN A 78 -0.06 0.90 -3.16
CA GLN A 78 1.29 1.40 -3.34
C GLN A 78 2.31 0.49 -2.63
N PRO A 79 3.40 0.10 -3.31
CA PRO A 79 4.38 -0.83 -2.74
C PRO A 79 5.14 -0.23 -1.54
N TRP A 80 5.18 1.09 -1.45
CA TRP A 80 5.82 1.83 -0.35
C TRP A 80 4.86 2.15 0.79
N PHE A 81 3.56 1.88 0.67
CA PHE A 81 2.58 2.13 1.73
C PHE A 81 2.36 0.86 2.57
N PHE A 82 2.44 1.03 3.88
CA PHE A 82 2.41 -0.05 4.87
C PHE A 82 1.22 0.06 5.83
N GLY A 83 0.24 0.93 5.54
CA GLY A 83 -0.94 1.10 6.38
C GLY A 83 -0.60 1.45 7.83
N GLU A 84 -1.36 0.89 8.77
CA GLU A 84 -1.05 0.98 10.19
C GLU A 84 0.21 0.18 10.51
N LEU A 85 1.28 0.90 10.80
CA LEU A 85 2.56 0.31 11.17
C LEU A 85 3.21 1.19 12.24
N SER A 86 3.62 0.58 13.35
CA SER A 86 4.29 1.33 14.40
C SER A 86 5.66 1.82 13.95
N ARG A 87 6.17 2.85 14.64
CA ARG A 87 7.53 3.34 14.40
C ARG A 87 8.57 2.23 14.57
N THR A 88 8.41 1.38 15.57
CA THR A 88 9.35 0.30 15.90
C THR A 88 9.33 -0.79 14.82
N GLU A 89 8.14 -1.19 14.34
CA GLU A 89 8.03 -2.15 13.24
C GLU A 89 8.64 -1.60 11.95
N ALA A 90 8.43 -0.32 11.65
CA ALA A 90 9.06 0.34 10.52
C ALA A 90 10.60 0.28 10.57
N VAL A 91 11.18 0.52 11.76
CA VAL A 91 12.63 0.38 11.97
C VAL A 91 13.07 -1.07 11.72
N ASN A 92 12.39 -2.03 12.34
CA ASN A 92 12.71 -3.44 12.22
C ASN A 92 12.63 -3.94 10.78
N LEU A 93 11.65 -3.49 10.00
CA LEU A 93 11.51 -3.84 8.58
C LEU A 93 12.62 -3.23 7.73
N LEU A 94 12.85 -1.92 7.85
CA LEU A 94 13.83 -1.19 7.05
C LEU A 94 15.27 -1.68 7.29
N LEU A 95 15.61 -2.11 8.50
CA LEU A 95 16.94 -2.62 8.83
C LEU A 95 17.17 -4.08 8.42
N ARG A 96 16.18 -4.79 7.89
CA ARG A 96 16.37 -6.16 7.36
C ARG A 96 17.34 -6.18 6.18
N ARG A 97 17.96 -7.33 5.98
CA ARG A 97 18.71 -7.64 4.75
C ARG A 97 17.77 -7.50 3.55
N GLY A 98 18.28 -6.94 2.45
CA GLY A 98 17.50 -6.63 1.25
C GLY A 98 17.13 -5.16 1.10
N ASN A 99 17.14 -4.40 2.20
CA ASN A 99 17.02 -2.94 2.18
C ASN A 99 18.41 -2.27 2.24
N ALA A 100 18.54 -1.07 1.67
CA ALA A 100 19.76 -0.28 1.65
C ALA A 100 19.50 1.15 2.13
N THR A 101 20.54 1.99 2.25
CA THR A 101 20.36 3.43 2.48
C THR A 101 19.44 4.02 1.41
N GLY A 102 18.46 4.80 1.85
CA GLY A 102 17.40 5.37 1.02
C GLY A 102 16.16 4.48 0.86
N SER A 103 16.21 3.19 1.26
CA SER A 103 14.99 2.38 1.29
C SER A 103 13.98 2.98 2.26
N PHE A 104 12.70 2.98 1.89
CA PHE A 104 11.69 3.77 2.59
C PHE A 104 10.32 3.11 2.64
N LEU A 105 9.50 3.55 3.59
CA LEU A 105 8.08 3.24 3.65
C LEU A 105 7.28 4.42 4.18
N VAL A 106 6.02 4.50 3.78
CA VAL A 106 5.01 5.38 4.36
C VAL A 106 4.06 4.54 5.18
N ARG A 107 3.72 5.04 6.36
CA ARG A 107 2.81 4.40 7.30
C ARG A 107 1.85 5.41 7.90
N VAL A 108 0.69 4.95 8.31
CA VAL A 108 -0.24 5.72 9.16
C VAL A 108 0.45 5.97 10.50
N SER A 109 0.33 7.20 10.98
CA SER A 109 0.83 7.62 12.27
C SER A 109 -0.28 7.48 13.31
N ASP A 110 0.03 6.86 14.43
CA ASP A 110 -0.79 6.76 15.63
C ASP A 110 -0.77 8.05 16.47
N LYS A 111 0.04 9.04 16.08
CA LYS A 111 0.21 10.29 16.84
C LYS A 111 -0.76 11.38 16.39
N GLN A 112 -1.28 12.11 17.37
CA GLN A 112 -2.01 13.36 17.12
C GLN A 112 -1.15 14.37 16.35
N GLY A 113 -1.77 15.05 15.38
CA GLY A 113 -1.20 16.17 14.64
C GLY A 113 -0.66 15.84 13.24
N PHE A 114 -0.62 14.58 12.82
CA PHE A 114 -0.33 14.20 11.42
C PHE A 114 -0.75 12.76 11.12
N MET A 115 -1.28 12.52 9.91
CA MET A 115 -1.83 11.22 9.51
C MET A 115 -0.76 10.23 9.04
N TYR A 116 0.32 10.70 8.40
CA TYR A 116 1.30 9.81 7.76
C TYR A 116 2.74 10.12 8.19
N ALA A 117 3.57 9.08 8.26
CA ALA A 117 5.00 9.20 8.48
C ALA A 117 5.78 8.53 7.35
N LEU A 118 6.78 9.24 6.82
CA LEU A 118 7.80 8.69 5.93
C LEU A 118 8.97 8.20 6.78
N SER A 119 9.29 6.90 6.69
CA SER A 119 10.44 6.30 7.38
C SER A 119 11.48 5.88 6.34
N VAL A 120 12.74 6.29 6.51
CA VAL A 120 13.81 6.11 5.51
C VAL A 120 15.06 5.58 6.19
N ARG A 121 15.63 4.50 5.64
CA ARG A 121 16.90 3.94 6.11
C ARG A 121 18.06 4.89 5.77
N SER A 122 18.91 5.15 6.75
CA SER A 122 20.11 5.98 6.65
C SER A 122 21.27 5.24 7.32
N GLY A 123 22.03 4.49 6.52
CA GLY A 123 23.03 3.55 7.03
C GLY A 123 22.39 2.47 7.89
N ASP A 124 22.83 2.40 9.15
CA ASP A 124 22.34 1.46 10.17
C ASP A 124 21.23 2.04 11.06
N THR A 125 20.71 3.22 10.70
CA THR A 125 19.63 3.89 11.42
C THR A 125 18.44 4.16 10.51
N VAL A 126 17.32 4.59 11.09
CA VAL A 126 16.13 5.00 10.34
C VAL A 126 15.74 6.42 10.76
N LYS A 127 15.59 7.31 9.79
CA LYS A 127 15.05 8.66 9.97
C LYS A 127 13.55 8.64 9.70
N HIS A 128 12.80 9.44 10.46
CA HIS A 128 11.35 9.53 10.32
C HIS A 128 10.94 10.98 10.11
N PHE A 129 10.13 11.22 9.09
CA PHE A 129 9.62 12.52 8.71
C PHE A 129 8.10 12.52 8.85
N LYS A 130 7.56 13.56 9.47
CA LYS A 130 6.11 13.77 9.52
C LYS A 130 5.66 14.22 8.14
N ILE A 131 4.67 13.54 7.58
CA ILE A 131 3.94 14.05 6.42
C ILE A 131 2.74 14.81 6.97
N LEU A 132 2.79 16.12 6.82
CA LEU A 132 1.76 17.05 7.22
C LEU A 132 0.81 17.29 6.06
N GLN A 133 -0.45 17.59 6.38
CA GLN A 133 -1.46 18.00 5.42
C GLN A 133 -1.96 19.39 5.83
N GLN A 134 -1.98 20.34 4.91
CA GLN A 134 -2.57 21.66 5.15
C GLN A 134 -4.09 21.62 4.94
N ASP A 135 -4.79 22.67 5.35
CA ASP A 135 -6.25 22.81 5.19
C ASP A 135 -6.70 22.69 3.72
N GLY A 136 -5.83 23.04 2.76
CA GLY A 136 -6.06 22.87 1.32
C GLY A 136 -5.89 21.44 0.80
N GLY A 137 -5.57 20.47 1.66
CA GLY A 137 -5.41 19.06 1.32
C GLY A 137 -4.01 18.66 0.82
N GLU A 138 -3.12 19.61 0.59
CA GLU A 138 -1.76 19.36 0.10
C GLU A 138 -0.84 18.77 1.18
N TYR A 139 0.01 17.82 0.77
CA TYR A 139 0.96 17.13 1.61
C TYR A 139 2.35 17.76 1.56
N HIS A 140 3.07 17.77 2.68
CA HIS A 140 4.44 18.25 2.76
C HIS A 140 5.21 17.65 3.95
N LEU A 141 6.55 17.77 3.94
CA LEU A 141 7.43 17.30 5.03
C LEU A 141 7.88 18.43 5.97
N GLY A 142 7.09 19.50 6.11
CA GLY A 142 7.48 20.72 6.84
C GLY A 142 8.47 21.62 6.10
N LEU A 143 8.73 21.35 4.81
CA LEU A 143 9.55 22.14 3.90
C LEU A 143 8.67 22.99 2.96
N SER A 144 9.29 23.84 2.13
CA SER A 144 8.62 24.73 1.17
C SER A 144 7.99 24.05 -0.06
N ASN A 145 7.92 22.71 -0.09
CA ASN A 145 7.38 21.96 -1.23
C ASN A 145 6.09 21.27 -0.82
N TYR A 146 5.02 21.52 -1.58
CA TYR A 146 3.66 21.03 -1.34
C TYR A 146 3.21 20.17 -2.51
N PHE A 147 2.45 19.11 -2.22
CA PHE A 147 2.07 18.10 -3.20
C PHE A 147 0.59 17.78 -3.10
N ALA A 148 -0.09 17.66 -4.23
CA ALA A 148 -1.51 17.31 -4.26
C ALA A 148 -1.82 15.91 -3.71
N ASP A 149 -0.84 15.00 -3.73
CA ASP A 149 -0.98 13.62 -3.27
C ASP A 149 0.37 13.04 -2.80
N LEU A 150 0.31 11.90 -2.10
CA LEU A 150 1.51 11.22 -1.60
C LEU A 150 2.40 10.65 -2.70
N ASN A 151 1.84 10.23 -3.85
CA ASN A 151 2.63 9.73 -4.98
C ASN A 151 3.59 10.82 -5.47
N LYS A 152 3.09 12.04 -5.70
CA LYS A 152 3.90 13.19 -6.12
C LYS A 152 4.97 13.56 -5.09
N LEU A 153 4.63 13.49 -3.80
CA LEU A 153 5.61 13.70 -2.72
C LEU A 153 6.75 12.66 -2.82
N ILE A 154 6.42 11.38 -2.97
CA ILE A 154 7.41 10.31 -3.04
C ILE A 154 8.27 10.43 -4.30
N GLU A 155 7.66 10.65 -5.48
CA GLU A 155 8.41 10.83 -6.73
C GLU A 155 9.38 12.02 -6.66
N PHE A 156 8.98 13.11 -6.02
CA PHE A 156 9.86 14.26 -5.83
C PHE A 156 11.08 13.92 -4.97
N TYR A 157 10.90 13.21 -3.84
CA TYR A 157 12.02 12.85 -2.96
C TYR A 157 12.85 11.64 -3.44
N LYS A 158 12.47 11.00 -4.54
CA LYS A 158 13.36 10.07 -5.27
C LYS A 158 14.49 10.79 -6.01
N VAL A 159 14.27 12.05 -6.40
CA VAL A 159 15.26 12.86 -7.13
C VAL A 159 15.79 14.05 -6.32
N LYS A 160 15.12 14.41 -5.22
CA LYS A 160 15.58 15.44 -4.28
C LYS A 160 15.76 14.87 -2.88
N THR A 161 16.85 15.23 -2.21
CA THR A 161 17.17 14.68 -0.90
C THR A 161 16.13 15.09 0.15
N VAL A 162 15.68 14.12 0.97
CA VAL A 162 14.79 14.36 2.12
C VAL A 162 15.56 14.87 3.35
N ALA A 163 16.84 14.56 3.44
CA ALA A 163 17.81 15.09 4.41
C ALA A 163 19.21 15.05 3.77
N THR A 164 20.24 15.59 4.44
CA THR A 164 21.63 15.58 3.94
C THR A 164 22.03 14.20 3.37
N ASP A 165 22.35 14.17 2.08
CA ASP A 165 22.74 13.00 1.28
C ASP A 165 21.80 11.79 1.38
N LEU A 166 20.50 12.04 1.58
CA LEU A 166 19.49 10.99 1.71
C LEU A 166 18.36 11.18 0.69
N LEU A 167 18.37 10.35 -0.35
CA LEU A 167 17.29 10.22 -1.35
C LEU A 167 16.39 9.03 -1.00
N LEU A 168 15.17 9.03 -1.53
CA LEU A 168 14.34 7.82 -1.58
C LEU A 168 14.82 6.95 -2.74
N THR A 169 15.17 5.69 -2.47
CA THR A 169 15.71 4.79 -3.50
C THR A 169 14.70 3.73 -3.89
N SER A 170 14.32 2.86 -2.94
CA SER A 170 13.38 1.77 -3.17
C SER A 170 12.35 1.66 -2.04
N PRO A 171 11.12 1.21 -2.33
CA PRO A 171 10.20 0.78 -1.28
C PRO A 171 10.86 -0.28 -0.38
N CYS A 172 10.53 -0.26 0.91
CA CYS A 172 10.87 -1.31 1.85
C CYS A 172 10.25 -2.63 1.35
N GLN A 173 11.00 -3.71 1.44
CA GLN A 173 10.47 -5.02 1.09
C GLN A 173 9.29 -5.39 2.00
N LYS A 174 8.09 -5.55 1.41
CA LYS A 174 6.94 -6.16 2.08
C LYS A 174 7.24 -7.64 2.28
N VAL A 175 7.13 -8.11 3.52
CA VAL A 175 7.15 -9.53 3.84
C VAL A 175 5.71 -10.03 3.72
N SER A 176 5.49 -11.12 2.98
CA SER A 176 4.20 -11.80 2.99
C SER A 176 3.86 -12.19 4.44
N GLY A 177 2.76 -11.65 4.96
CA GLY A 177 2.20 -12.12 6.23
C GLY A 177 1.66 -13.53 6.05
N HIS A 178 1.97 -14.40 7.02
CA HIS A 178 1.46 -15.77 7.12
C HIS A 178 -0.06 -15.85 7.03
#